data_AF-A0A2T4J0V9-F1
#
_entry.id   AF-A0A2T4J0V9-F1
#
_cell.length_a   1.000
_cell.length_b   1.000
_cell.length_c   1.000
_cell.angle_alpha   90.00
_cell.angle_beta   90.00
_cell.angle_gamma   90.00
#
_symmetry.space_group_name_H-M   'P 1'
#
loop_
_entity.id
_entity.type
_entity.pdbx_description
1 polymer ?
#
loop_
_entity_poly.entity_id
_entity_poly.type
_entity_poly.pdbx_seq_one_letter_code
_entity_poly.pdbx_strand_id
1 'polypeptide(L)'
;MIEEMYIDAAVRHLAAARNHLQCAVLRFDDAGYEHDPTERSYSYVAGIVAEFNGRPYRLVPTPSPDHVLEAAREWRRQARRGY
;
A
#
# COMPACT_ATOMS: atom_id res chain seq x y z
N MET A 1 7.43 23.55 19.25
CA MET A 1 7.01 23.10 20.60
C MET A 1 7.78 21.82 20.94
N ILE A 2 8.04 21.48 22.21
CA ILE A 2 8.80 20.24 22.55
C ILE A 2 8.14 18.98 21.96
N GLU A 3 6.81 18.97 21.87
CA GLU A 3 6.02 17.88 21.29
C GLU A 3 6.30 17.62 19.81
N GLU A 4 6.44 18.66 18.99
CA GLU A 4 6.76 18.52 17.56
C GLU A 4 8.12 17.85 17.34
N MET A 5 9.11 18.15 18.18
CA MET A 5 10.43 17.51 18.13
C MET A 5 10.35 16.00 18.42
N TYR A 6 9.50 15.60 19.37
CA TYR A 6 9.30 14.18 19.67
C TYR A 6 8.53 13.45 18.57
N ILE A 7 7.56 14.12 17.94
CA ILE A 7 6.84 13.59 16.79
C ILE A 7 7.83 13.36 15.63
N ASP A 8 8.66 14.34 15.29
CA ASP A 8 9.67 14.22 14.24
C ASP A 8 10.66 13.09 14.51
N ALA A 9 11.13 12.96 15.76
CA ALA A 9 12.00 11.86 16.15
C ALA A 9 11.31 10.50 15.98
N ALA A 10 10.05 10.38 16.43
CA ALA A 10 9.26 9.16 16.26
C ALA A 10 9.05 8.80 14.79
N VAL A 11 8.74 9.77 13.93
CA VAL A 11 8.59 9.57 12.48
C VAL A 11 9.90 9.08 11.85
N ARG A 12 11.06 9.61 12.26
CA ARG A 12 12.36 9.12 11.79
C ARG A 12 12.62 7.67 12.21
N HIS A 13 12.30 7.31 13.45
CA HIS A 13 12.42 5.92 13.92
C HIS A 13 11.49 4.98 13.15
N LEU A 14 10.25 5.40 12.90
CA LEU A 14 9.29 4.64 12.08
C LEU A 14 9.78 4.50 10.63
N ALA A 15 10.37 5.53 10.04
CA ALA A 15 10.94 5.45 8.70
C ALA A 15 12.11 4.44 8.62
N ALA A 16 12.97 4.40 9.64
CA ALA A 16 14.02 3.39 9.73
C ALA A 16 13.43 1.98 9.86
N ALA A 17 12.45 1.79 10.76
CA ALA A 17 11.75 0.52 10.93
C ALA A 17 11.07 0.06 9.63
N ARG A 18 10.43 0.97 8.89
CA ARG A 18 9.82 0.70 7.58
C ARG A 18 10.83 0.08 6.61
N ASN A 19 12.03 0.66 6.52
CA ASN A 19 13.06 0.19 5.60
C ASN A 19 13.59 -1.19 6.00
N HIS A 20 13.75 -1.46 7.30
CA HIS A 20 14.16 -2.78 7.79
C HIS A 20 13.10 -3.84 7.50
N LEU A 21 11.82 -3.53 7.75
CA LEU A 21 10.70 -4.41 7.46
C LEU A 21 10.58 -4.67 5.95
N GLN A 22 10.73 -3.65 5.11
CA GLN A 22 10.74 -3.80 3.66
C GLN A 22 11.85 -4.77 3.20
N CYS A 23 13.04 -4.63 3.76
CA CYS A 23 14.15 -5.52 3.45
C CYS A 23 13.88 -6.96 3.93
N ALA A 24 13.25 -7.13 5.08
CA ALA A 24 12.87 -8.44 5.60
C ALA A 24 11.82 -9.13 4.70
N VAL A 25 10.77 -8.41 4.30
CA VAL A 25 9.74 -8.90 3.37
C VAL A 25 10.39 -9.42 2.08
N LEU A 26 11.21 -8.60 1.42
CA LEU A 26 11.89 -9.00 0.17
C LEU A 26 12.75 -10.26 0.35
N ARG A 27 13.45 -10.39 1.48
CA ARG A 27 14.28 -11.57 1.76
C ARG A 27 13.44 -12.82 2.04
N PHE A 28 12.28 -12.67 2.68
CA PHE A 28 11.37 -13.80 2.89
C PHE A 28 10.71 -14.22 1.58
N ASP A 29 10.31 -13.27 0.72
CA ASP A 29 9.85 -13.52 -0.64
C ASP A 29 10.90 -14.30 -1.44
N ASP A 30 12.15 -13.82 -1.46
CA ASP A 30 13.26 -14.47 -2.18
C ASP A 30 13.55 -15.89 -1.66
N ALA A 31 13.35 -16.12 -0.37
CA ALA A 31 13.54 -17.42 0.26
C ALA A 31 12.31 -18.35 0.17
N GLY A 32 11.17 -17.85 -0.32
CA GLY A 32 9.92 -18.60 -0.42
C GLY A 32 9.26 -18.91 0.92
N TYR A 33 9.53 -18.13 1.97
CA TYR A 33 8.91 -18.30 3.28
C TYR A 33 7.58 -17.55 3.39
N GLU A 34 6.60 -18.15 4.07
CA GLU A 34 5.40 -17.44 4.49
C GLU A 34 5.75 -16.42 5.59
N HIS A 35 5.31 -15.17 5.41
CA HIS A 35 5.71 -14.07 6.29
C HIS A 35 4.67 -12.93 6.37
N ASP A 36 3.38 -13.27 6.30
CA ASP A 36 2.24 -12.33 6.44
C ASP A 36 2.36 -11.39 7.67
N PRO A 37 2.82 -11.83 8.86
CA PRO A 37 3.01 -10.91 9.98
C PRO A 37 4.04 -9.80 9.71
N THR A 38 5.10 -10.11 8.96
CA THR A 38 6.14 -9.15 8.57
C THR A 38 5.61 -8.17 7.52
N GLU A 39 4.88 -8.67 6.52
CA GLU A 39 4.24 -7.86 5.48
C GLU A 39 3.18 -6.90 6.06
N ARG A 40 2.37 -7.38 7.01
CA ARG A 40 1.38 -6.57 7.71
C ARG A 40 2.03 -5.47 8.54
N SER A 41 3.11 -5.80 9.23
CA SER A 41 3.89 -4.85 10.04
C SER A 41 4.54 -3.80 9.15
N TYR A 42 5.12 -4.21 8.01
CA TYR A 42 5.63 -3.29 6.99
C TYR A 42 4.54 -2.33 6.52
N SER A 43 3.40 -2.87 6.10
CA SER A 43 2.27 -2.09 5.57
C SER A 43 1.76 -1.06 6.58
N TYR A 44 1.59 -1.46 7.84
CA TYR A 44 1.17 -0.57 8.92
C TYR A 44 2.14 0.61 9.13
N VAL A 45 3.44 0.32 9.26
CA VAL A 45 4.47 1.36 9.48
C VAL A 45 4.61 2.25 8.23
N ALA A 46 4.56 1.67 7.03
CA ALA A 46 4.60 2.42 5.79
C ALA A 46 3.43 3.40 5.67
N GLY A 47 2.26 3.04 6.21
CA GLY A 47 1.10 3.92 6.25
C GLY A 47 1.25 5.14 7.12
N ILE A 48 1.72 4.95 8.34
CA ILE A 48 1.98 6.06 9.25
C ILE A 48 3.00 7.01 8.61
N VAL A 49 4.10 6.46 8.07
CA VAL A 49 5.12 7.28 7.39
C VAL A 49 4.55 8.01 6.16
N ALA A 50 3.64 7.38 5.40
CA ALA A 50 2.99 8.03 4.26
C ALA A 50 2.11 9.21 4.69
N GLU A 51 1.30 9.03 5.75
CA GLU A 51 0.42 10.06 6.30
C GLU A 51 1.21 11.31 6.73
N PHE A 52 2.33 11.12 7.45
CA PHE A 52 3.22 12.21 7.84
C PHE A 52 3.95 12.88 6.65
N ASN A 53 4.04 12.22 5.50
CA ASN A 53 4.58 12.79 4.27
C ASN A 53 3.48 13.39 3.35
N GLY A 54 2.25 13.55 3.86
CA GLY A 54 1.13 14.10 3.09
C GLY A 54 0.61 13.17 1.99
N ARG A 55 0.93 11.87 2.07
CA ARG A 55 0.44 10.85 1.12
C ARG A 55 -0.66 10.03 1.80
N PRO A 56 -1.81 9.82 1.14
CA PRO A 56 -2.86 9.00 1.72
C PRO A 56 -2.39 7.54 1.85
N TYR A 57 -2.48 6.98 3.06
CA TYR A 57 -2.08 5.60 3.35
C TYR A 57 -2.89 4.57 2.54
N ARG A 58 -4.20 4.78 2.42
CA ARG A 58 -5.01 4.02 1.47
C ARG A 58 -5.00 4.75 0.14
N LEU A 59 -4.68 4.03 -0.94
CA LEU A 59 -5.04 4.44 -2.28
C LEU A 59 -6.56 4.72 -2.24
N VAL A 60 -6.94 5.99 -2.32
CA VAL A 60 -8.29 6.33 -2.75
C VAL A 60 -8.43 5.64 -4.10
N PRO A 61 -9.39 4.72 -4.30
CA PRO A 61 -9.58 4.09 -5.60
C PRO A 61 -9.69 5.21 -6.62
N THR A 62 -8.70 5.31 -7.51
CA THR A 62 -8.80 6.25 -8.62
C THR A 62 -10.07 5.84 -9.36
N PRO A 63 -11.08 6.72 -9.51
CA PRO A 63 -12.29 6.35 -10.20
C PRO A 63 -11.89 5.78 -11.56
N SER A 64 -12.31 4.54 -11.84
CA SER A 64 -12.04 3.92 -13.13
C SER A 64 -12.52 4.87 -14.22
N PRO A 65 -11.67 5.25 -15.18
CA PRO A 65 -12.09 6.10 -16.27
C PRO A 65 -13.33 5.52 -16.97
N ASP A 66 -14.26 6.37 -17.38
CA ASP A 66 -15.55 5.94 -17.93
C ASP A 66 -15.41 4.96 -19.11
N HIS A 67 -14.35 5.11 -19.92
CA HIS A 67 -14.07 4.20 -21.04
C HIS A 67 -13.81 2.75 -20.60
N VAL A 68 -13.25 2.52 -19.40
CA VAL A 68 -13.05 1.17 -18.85
C VAL A 68 -14.40 0.55 -18.47
N LEU A 69 -15.30 1.36 -17.89
CA LEU A 69 -16.65 0.91 -17.54
C LEU A 69 -17.48 0.62 -18.79
N GLU A 70 -17.36 1.44 -19.84
CA GLU A 70 -18.00 1.23 -21.13
C GLU A 70 -17.49 -0.05 -21.82
N ALA A 71 -16.18 -0.24 -21.89
CA ALA A 71 -15.57 -1.45 -22.45
C ALA A 71 -16.02 -2.72 -21.70
N ALA A 72 -16.09 -2.66 -20.36
CA ALA A 72 -16.56 -3.78 -19.54
C ALA A 72 -18.06 -4.07 -19.72
N ARG A 73 -18.88 -3.05 -20.03
CA ARG A 73 -20.30 -3.22 -20.37
C ARG A 73 -20.46 -3.84 -21.77
N GLU A 74 -19.67 -3.38 -22.72
CA GLU A 74 -19.62 -3.89 -24.10
C GLU A 74 -19.23 -5.37 -24.13
N TRP A 75 -18.15 -5.73 -23.43
CA TRP A 75 -17.69 -7.10 -23.31
C TRP A 75 -18.74 -8.02 -22.68
N ARG A 76 -19.40 -7.59 -21.59
CA ARG A 76 -20.51 -8.34 -20.97
C ARG A 76 -21.70 -8.53 -21.92
N ARG A 77 -22.00 -7.54 -22.77
CA ARG A 77 -23.04 -7.66 -23.81
C ARG A 77 -22.65 -8.67 -24.89
N GLN A 78 -21.39 -8.68 -25.32
CA GLN A 78 -20.89 -9.62 -26.33
C GLN A 78 -20.81 -11.06 -25.78
N ALA A 79 -20.31 -11.25 -24.56
CA ALA A 79 -20.21 -12.56 -23.91
C ALA A 79 -21.57 -13.25 -23.71
N ARG A 80 -22.65 -12.47 -23.52
CA ARG A 80 -24.03 -13.00 -23.42
C ARG A 80 -24.67 -13.36 -24.75
N ARG A 81 -24.12 -12.90 -25.88
CA ARG A 81 -24.64 -13.19 -27.23
C ARG A 81 -23.96 -14.41 -27.87
N GLY A 82 -22.91 -14.95 -27.25
CA GLY A 82 -22.15 -16.09 -27.75
C GLY A 82 -22.54 -17.46 -27.19
N TYR A 83 -23.72 -17.59 -26.57
CA TYR A 83 -24.26 -18.85 -26.04
C TYR A 83 -25.61 -19.17 -26.71
#